data_AF-A0A3N6LN60-F1
#
_entry.id   AF-A0A3N6LN60-F1
#
_cell.length_a   1.000
_cell.length_b   1.000
_cell.length_c   1.000
_cell.angle_alpha   90.00
_cell.angle_beta   90.00
_cell.angle_gamma   90.00
#
_symmetry.space_group_name_H-M   'P 1'
#
loop_
_entity.id
_entity.type
_entity.pdbx_description
1 polymer ?
#
loop_
_entity_poly.entity_id
_entity_poly.type
_entity_poly.pdbx_seq_one_letter_code
_entity_poly.pdbx_strand_id
1 'polypeptide(L)'
;MNDEPTDTKTGTYRDHTVSWSANLEGPRHAADRELIVEAALDAVEATAGGTHVNLVTHGDHGRPERYLWDELEAAFDGIKLEYVDRCGCGGHVTRVHVEER
;
A
#
# COMPACT_ATOMS: atom_id res chain seq x y z
N MET A 1 -20.06 -7.90 42.26
CA MET A 1 -19.15 -8.36 41.19
C MET A 1 -19.69 -7.80 39.89
N ASN A 2 -19.08 -6.75 39.36
CA ASN A 2 -19.41 -6.28 38.01
C ASN A 2 -18.42 -6.94 37.05
N ASP A 3 -18.97 -7.77 36.18
CA ASP A 3 -18.34 -8.29 34.98
C ASP A 3 -18.43 -7.18 33.92
N GLU A 4 -17.32 -6.55 33.60
CA GLU A 4 -17.21 -5.65 32.44
C GLU A 4 -16.72 -6.48 31.25
N PRO A 5 -17.52 -6.66 30.17
CA PRO A 5 -16.99 -7.27 28.97
C PRO A 5 -16.04 -6.27 28.29
N THR A 6 -14.77 -6.64 28.21
CA THR A 6 -13.79 -5.98 27.34
C THR A 6 -14.18 -6.26 25.88
N ASP A 7 -14.85 -5.31 25.24
CA ASP A 7 -15.03 -5.32 23.78
C ASP A 7 -13.69 -4.97 23.13
N THR A 8 -12.84 -5.98 22.95
CA THR A 8 -11.71 -5.92 22.03
C THR A 8 -12.27 -5.88 20.62
N LYS A 9 -12.57 -4.67 20.13
CA LYS A 9 -12.93 -4.43 18.74
C LYS A 9 -11.70 -4.66 17.85
N THR A 10 -11.45 -5.92 17.50
CA THR A 10 -10.57 -6.26 16.37
C THR A 10 -11.27 -5.81 15.10
N GLY A 11 -10.95 -4.61 14.64
CA GLY A 11 -11.37 -4.14 13.33
C GLY A 11 -10.29 -4.53 12.33
N THR A 12 -10.44 -5.69 11.67
CA THR A 12 -9.74 -5.90 10.40
C THR A 12 -10.27 -4.84 9.44
N TYR A 13 -9.40 -3.94 8.96
CA TYR A 13 -9.82 -2.86 8.08
C TYR A 13 -10.13 -3.45 6.71
N ARG A 14 -11.41 -3.83 6.56
CA ARG A 14 -12.28 -3.82 5.38
C ARG A 14 -11.52 -3.64 4.07
N ASP A 15 -11.50 -4.72 3.27
CA ASP A 15 -11.22 -4.67 1.85
C ASP A 15 -11.74 -3.37 1.24
N HIS A 16 -10.83 -2.55 0.73
CA HIS A 16 -11.19 -1.37 -0.02
C HIS A 16 -11.84 -1.82 -1.33
N THR A 17 -13.17 -1.80 -1.35
CA THR A 17 -14.00 -2.20 -2.51
C THR A 17 -14.09 -1.12 -3.60
N VAL A 18 -13.46 0.03 -3.37
CA VAL A 18 -13.30 1.13 -4.32
C VAL A 18 -11.83 1.52 -4.40
N SER A 19 -11.42 2.12 -5.51
CA SER A 19 -10.02 2.48 -5.70
C SER A 19 -9.61 3.60 -4.74
N TRP A 20 -8.38 3.52 -4.22
CA TRP A 20 -7.89 4.41 -3.17
C TRP A 20 -6.38 4.67 -3.29
N SER A 21 -5.83 5.52 -2.42
CA SER A 21 -4.40 5.85 -2.41
C SER A 21 -3.82 5.65 -1.02
N ALA A 22 -2.71 4.91 -0.94
CA ALA A 22 -1.89 4.79 0.26
C ALA A 22 -0.80 5.87 0.23
N ASN A 23 -0.82 6.77 1.23
CA ASN A 23 0.18 7.83 1.34
C ASN A 23 1.40 7.33 2.12
N LEU A 24 2.48 7.05 1.40
CA LEU A 24 3.78 6.61 1.91
C LEU A 24 4.86 7.71 1.70
N GLU A 25 4.44 8.98 1.67
CA GLU A 25 5.33 10.14 1.49
C GLU A 25 5.77 10.78 2.81
N GLY A 26 5.29 10.27 3.95
CA GLY A 26 5.62 10.85 5.26
C GLY A 26 7.12 10.75 5.61
N PRO A 27 7.63 11.59 6.54
CA PRO A 27 9.05 11.59 6.93
C PRO A 27 9.60 10.26 7.44
N ARG A 28 8.73 9.41 8.02
CA ARG A 28 9.12 8.05 8.46
C ARG A 28 9.47 7.16 7.27
N HIS A 29 8.69 7.24 6.20
CA HIS A 29 8.94 6.53 4.96
C HIS A 29 10.17 7.09 4.24
N ALA A 30 10.40 8.41 4.29
CA ALA A 30 11.62 9.00 3.74
C ALA A 30 12.89 8.44 4.41
N ALA A 31 12.84 8.18 5.72
CA ALA A 31 13.96 7.68 6.49
C ALA A 31 14.17 6.15 6.35
N ASP A 32 13.14 5.40 5.98
CA ASP A 32 13.16 3.95 5.98
C ASP A 32 12.43 3.36 4.77
N ARG A 33 13.21 2.71 3.91
CA ARG A 33 12.69 2.09 2.68
C ARG A 33 12.00 0.77 2.97
N GLU A 34 12.41 0.02 3.99
CA GLU A 34 11.79 -1.26 4.34
C GLU A 34 10.36 -1.01 4.83
N LEU A 35 10.16 0.06 5.61
CA LEU A 35 8.83 0.50 6.01
C LEU A 35 7.90 0.83 4.82
N ILE A 36 8.44 1.33 3.71
CA ILE A 36 7.64 1.56 2.48
C ILE A 36 7.17 0.22 1.91
N VAL A 37 8.07 -0.77 1.85
CA VAL A 37 7.73 -2.10 1.33
C VAL A 37 6.66 -2.74 2.20
N GLU A 38 6.86 -2.78 3.53
CA GLU A 38 5.87 -3.34 4.46
C GLU A 38 4.51 -2.68 4.32
N ALA A 39 4.46 -1.34 4.40
CA ALA A 39 3.19 -0.61 4.31
C ALA A 39 2.53 -0.72 2.92
N ALA A 40 3.32 -0.90 1.86
CA ALA A 40 2.80 -1.14 0.52
C ALA A 40 2.17 -2.55 0.40
N LEU A 41 2.80 -3.56 0.98
CA LEU A 41 2.25 -4.92 1.04
C LEU A 41 0.91 -4.93 1.78
N ASP A 42 0.85 -4.32 2.97
CA ASP A 42 -0.40 -4.15 3.74
C ASP A 42 -1.49 -3.44 2.91
N ALA A 43 -1.13 -2.40 2.16
CA ALA A 43 -2.08 -1.66 1.33
C ALA A 43 -2.64 -2.50 0.17
N VAL A 44 -1.82 -3.33 -0.46
CA VAL A 44 -2.29 -4.25 -1.53
C VAL A 44 -3.15 -5.36 -0.93
N GLU A 45 -2.77 -5.93 0.21
CA GLU A 45 -3.58 -6.94 0.91
C GLU A 45 -4.97 -6.40 1.31
N ALA A 46 -5.04 -5.15 1.76
CA ALA A 46 -6.30 -4.48 2.10
C ALA A 46 -7.13 -4.05 0.88
N THR A 47 -6.69 -4.33 -0.34
CA THR A 47 -7.37 -3.91 -1.58
C THR A 47 -8.17 -5.06 -2.18
N ALA A 48 -9.47 -4.85 -2.39
CA ALA A 48 -10.35 -5.87 -2.96
C ALA A 48 -9.94 -6.22 -4.40
N GLY A 49 -10.17 -7.47 -4.81
CA GLY A 49 -10.04 -7.86 -6.23
C GLY A 49 -10.98 -7.04 -7.12
N GLY A 50 -10.53 -6.74 -8.34
CA GLY A 50 -11.25 -5.92 -9.31
C GLY A 50 -11.10 -4.40 -9.11
N THR A 51 -10.31 -3.96 -8.12
CA THR A 51 -9.98 -2.55 -7.90
C THR A 51 -8.46 -2.30 -7.92
N HIS A 52 -8.02 -1.10 -7.53
CA HIS A 52 -6.62 -0.73 -7.46
C HIS A 52 -6.32 0.17 -6.28
N VAL A 53 -5.06 0.14 -5.85
CA VAL A 53 -4.48 1.08 -4.90
C VAL A 53 -3.36 1.87 -5.58
N ASN A 54 -3.31 3.18 -5.33
CA ASN A 54 -2.17 4.01 -5.72
C ASN A 54 -1.22 4.14 -4.52
N LEU A 55 -0.03 3.56 -4.63
CA LEU A 55 1.05 3.70 -3.68
C LEU A 55 1.83 4.97 -3.98
N VAL A 56 1.74 5.96 -3.10
CA VAL A 56 2.44 7.23 -3.26
C VAL A 56 3.68 7.20 -2.38
N THR A 57 4.83 6.93 -2.97
CA THR A 57 6.11 6.72 -2.27
C THR A 57 6.94 7.99 -2.21
N HIS A 58 7.73 8.16 -1.14
CA HIS A 58 8.59 9.32 -1.00
C HIS A 58 9.69 9.39 -2.08
N GLY A 59 9.97 10.61 -2.54
CA GLY A 59 10.92 10.85 -3.64
C GLY A 59 12.38 10.55 -3.31
N ASP A 60 12.77 10.56 -2.03
CA ASP A 60 14.17 10.36 -1.59
C ASP A 60 14.71 8.97 -1.92
N HIS A 61 13.84 7.96 -2.03
CA HIS A 61 14.22 6.59 -2.42
C HIS A 61 14.32 6.41 -3.94
N GLY A 62 13.96 7.44 -4.70
CA GLY A 62 13.93 7.40 -6.16
C GLY A 62 12.80 6.52 -6.69
N ARG A 63 13.05 5.87 -7.83
CA ARG A 63 12.02 5.13 -8.57
C ARG A 63 11.57 3.85 -7.85
N PRO A 64 10.27 3.65 -7.59
CA PRO A 64 9.74 2.45 -6.93
C PRO A 64 9.99 1.16 -7.72
N GLU A 65 10.12 1.23 -9.05
CA GLU A 65 10.44 0.06 -9.88
C GLU A 65 11.75 -0.64 -9.47
N ARG A 66 12.65 0.07 -8.77
CA ARG A 66 13.97 -0.46 -8.40
C ARG A 66 14.03 -1.15 -7.04
N TYR A 67 12.99 -1.02 -6.22
CA TYR A 67 13.01 -1.53 -4.85
C TYR A 67 11.69 -2.08 -4.34
N LEU A 68 10.56 -1.71 -4.97
CA LEU A 68 9.23 -2.08 -4.51
C LEU A 68 8.53 -3.07 -5.43
N TRP A 69 8.73 -2.95 -6.75
CA TRP A 69 7.97 -3.76 -7.71
C TRP A 69 8.26 -5.26 -7.58
N ASP A 70 9.54 -5.64 -7.51
CA ASP A 70 9.93 -7.05 -7.33
C ASP A 70 9.35 -7.63 -6.03
N GLU A 71 9.29 -6.85 -4.94
CA GLU A 71 8.72 -7.28 -3.66
C GLU A 71 7.20 -7.50 -3.76
N LEU A 72 6.49 -6.62 -4.47
CA LEU A 72 5.05 -6.75 -4.70
C LEU A 72 4.73 -7.97 -5.58
N GLU A 73 5.49 -8.16 -6.67
CA GLU A 73 5.31 -9.30 -7.58
C GLU A 73 5.69 -10.63 -6.92
N ALA A 74 6.65 -10.62 -5.98
CA ALA A 74 6.99 -11.80 -5.21
C ALA A 74 5.91 -12.16 -4.16
N ALA A 75 5.23 -11.16 -3.60
CA ALA A 75 4.24 -11.36 -2.55
C ALA A 75 2.83 -11.68 -3.05
N PHE A 76 2.46 -11.19 -4.24
CA PHE A 76 1.10 -11.32 -4.76
C PHE A 76 1.08 -11.84 -6.19
N ASP A 77 0.33 -12.93 -6.40
CA ASP A 77 -0.12 -13.34 -7.73
C ASP A 77 -1.31 -12.47 -8.19
N GLY A 78 -1.45 -12.28 -9.50
CA GLY A 78 -2.62 -11.62 -10.09
C GLY A 78 -2.66 -10.11 -9.82
N ILE A 79 -1.51 -9.46 -9.70
CA ILE A 79 -1.42 -8.00 -9.67
C ILE A 79 -0.84 -7.46 -10.98
N LYS A 80 -1.18 -6.21 -11.32
CA LYS A 80 -0.53 -5.46 -12.40
C LYS A 80 -0.03 -4.12 -11.87
N LEU A 81 1.26 -3.86 -12.09
CA LEU A 81 1.94 -2.65 -11.67
C LEU A 81 2.02 -1.66 -12.82
N GLU A 82 1.65 -0.41 -12.54
CA GLU A 82 1.74 0.71 -13.49
C GLU A 82 2.40 1.89 -12.79
N TYR A 83 3.43 2.47 -13.41
CA TYR A 83 3.93 3.77 -12.99
C TYR A 83 3.03 4.86 -13.56
N VAL A 84 2.36 5.62 -12.69
CA VAL A 84 1.36 6.61 -13.11
C VAL A 84 2.00 7.97 -13.31
N ASP A 85 2.64 8.51 -12.27
CA ASP A 85 3.15 9.89 -12.31
C ASP A 85 4.16 10.19 -11.18
N ARG A 86 4.77 11.37 -11.25
CA ARG A 86 5.58 11.94 -10.17
C ARG A 86 4.88 13.17 -9.59
N CYS A 87 4.53 13.12 -8.31
CA CYS A 87 3.94 14.25 -7.59
C CYS A 87 4.91 15.45 -7.53
N GLY A 88 4.38 16.67 -7.44
CA GLY A 88 5.16 17.91 -7.38
C GLY A 88 6.08 18.04 -6.15
N CYS A 89 5.84 17.28 -5.09
CA CYS A 89 6.73 17.15 -3.94
C CYS A 89 7.94 16.24 -4.21
N GLY A 90 7.97 15.56 -5.35
CA GLY A 90 9.00 14.61 -5.74
C GLY A 90 8.63 13.14 -5.54
N GLY A 91 7.52 12.83 -4.87
CA GLY A 91 7.02 11.47 -4.65
C GLY A 91 6.58 10.76 -5.94
N HIS A 92 6.57 9.44 -5.91
CA HIS A 92 6.31 8.58 -7.06
C HIS A 92 5.04 7.75 -6.85
N VAL A 93 4.18 7.71 -7.86
CA VAL A 93 2.90 6.99 -7.82
C VAL A 93 3.01 5.68 -8.60
N THR A 94 2.93 4.56 -7.89
CA THR A 94 2.70 3.24 -8.49
C THR A 94 1.24 2.84 -8.28
N ARG A 95 0.53 2.52 -9.36
CA ARG A 95 -0.79 1.91 -9.28
C ARG A 95 -0.66 0.39 -9.30
N VAL A 96 -1.30 -0.26 -8.34
CA VAL A 96 -1.39 -1.72 -8.24
C VAL A 96 -2.83 -2.11 -8.49
N HIS A 97 -3.08 -2.74 -9.65
CA HIS A 97 -4.37 -3.36 -9.93
C HIS A 97 -4.38 -4.76 -9.33
N VAL A 98 -5.43 -5.08 -8.57
CA VAL A 98 -5.65 -6.42 -8.00
C VAL A 98 -6.71 -7.11 -8.85
N GLU A 99 -6.37 -8.26 -9.45
CA GLU A 99 -7.33 -9.03 -10.24
C GLU A 99 -8.45 -9.60 -9.36
N GLU A 100 -9.63 -9.81 -9.95
CA GLU A 100 -10.72 -10.52 -9.27
C GLU A 100 -10.27 -11.95 -8.98
N ARG A 101 -10.44 -12.41 -7.74
CA ARG A 101 -10.08 -13.78 -7.30
C ARG A 101 -11.23 -14.76 -7.50
#